data_AF-A0A955JXX3-F1
#
_entry.id   AF-A0A955JXX3-F1
#
_cell.length_a   1.000
_cell.length_b   1.000
_cell.length_c   1.000
_cell.angle_alpha   90.00
_cell.angle_beta   90.00
_cell.angle_gamma   90.00
#
_symmetry.space_group_name_H-M   'P 1'
#
loop_
_entity.id
_entity.type
_entity.pdbx_description
1 polymer ?
#
loop_
_entity_poly.entity_id
_entity_poly.type
_entity_poly.pdbx_seq_one_letter_code
_entity_poly.pdbx_strand_id
1 'polypeptide(L)'
;MEVTPSANQPVKQSQKPVLQMRDYWSRYRAIVIVSVCLMQLTIICIVAMALIIGGAKPASMLFWITVCATTLASVPLNLYLTMQLLVPLRDLTNTITNAAGEKPRLPLANPNTPRYESDGFGRFLQYIYDGSATKDAPSKDSADSPNELLAAALKNTRAGVIVMNAKDGRVVFANKSAPVRQDTNEQPELELIFNPEGLLSDWLAHCRKTAVHAEKTWYRVANRIVGDTERRIFNVSANYEKGSAAEVVLVTFDATDKYQPEDDDLDFIAFAAHELR
;
A
#
# COMPACT_ATOMS: atom_id res chain seq x y z
N MET A 1 -25.37 36.17 43.38
CA MET A 1 -26.31 35.50 42.48
C MET A 1 -25.48 34.82 41.41
N GLU A 2 -25.44 33.49 41.49
CA GLU A 2 -24.60 32.61 40.70
C GLU A 2 -24.97 32.66 39.21
N VAL A 3 -23.93 32.68 38.37
CA VAL A 3 -24.02 32.43 36.95
C VAL A 3 -24.00 30.92 36.77
N THR A 4 -25.16 30.32 36.47
CA THR A 4 -25.23 28.92 36.00
C THR A 4 -24.93 28.87 34.50
N PRO A 5 -23.91 28.11 34.03
CA PRO A 5 -23.75 27.83 32.62
C PRO A 5 -24.67 26.68 32.21
N SER A 6 -25.47 26.94 31.17
CA SER A 6 -26.33 25.94 30.52
C SER A 6 -25.49 24.82 29.91
N ALA A 7 -25.87 23.57 30.23
CA ALA A 7 -25.21 22.35 29.80
C ALA A 7 -25.12 22.23 28.26
N ASN A 8 -23.90 22.01 27.76
CA ASN A 8 -23.63 21.56 26.41
C ASN A 8 -24.25 20.18 26.18
N GLN A 9 -25.25 20.08 25.30
CA GLN A 9 -25.67 18.79 24.75
C GLN A 9 -24.64 18.32 23.71
N PRO A 10 -24.20 17.05 23.74
CA PRO A 10 -23.33 16.52 22.70
C PRO A 10 -24.10 16.36 21.39
N VAL A 11 -23.65 17.07 20.36
CA VAL A 11 -24.10 16.90 18.98
C VAL A 11 -23.86 15.44 18.57
N LYS A 12 -24.95 14.68 18.43
CA LYS A 12 -24.92 13.31 17.90
C LYS A 12 -24.58 13.38 16.41
N GLN A 13 -23.29 13.43 16.10
CA GLN A 13 -22.81 13.31 14.72
C GLN A 13 -23.29 11.96 14.17
N SER A 14 -24.22 12.03 13.22
CA SER A 14 -24.64 10.87 12.43
C SER A 14 -23.46 10.45 11.55
N GLN A 15 -22.58 9.61 12.10
CA GLN A 15 -21.52 8.97 11.33
C GLN A 15 -22.17 8.16 10.23
N LYS A 16 -22.00 8.60 8.98
CA LYS A 16 -22.30 7.77 7.81
C LYS A 16 -21.53 6.46 7.98
N PRO A 17 -22.18 5.28 7.86
CA PRO A 17 -21.51 4.01 8.06
C PRO A 17 -20.33 3.91 7.09
N VAL A 18 -19.14 3.65 7.64
CA VAL A 18 -17.92 3.40 6.87
C VAL A 18 -18.22 2.26 5.90
N LEU A 19 -18.08 2.51 4.60
CA LEU A 19 -18.39 1.50 3.58
C LEU A 19 -17.38 0.35 3.71
N GLN A 20 -17.86 -0.80 4.21
CA GLN A 20 -17.07 -2.03 4.28
C GLN A 20 -17.03 -2.70 2.90
N MET A 21 -15.88 -3.25 2.50
CA MET A 21 -15.73 -3.94 1.20
C MET A 21 -16.73 -5.11 1.08
N ARG A 22 -17.05 -5.75 2.20
CA ARG A 22 -18.07 -6.80 2.32
C ARG A 22 -19.49 -6.44 1.86
N ASP A 23 -19.88 -5.15 1.83
CA ASP A 23 -21.22 -4.72 1.41
C ASP A 23 -21.34 -4.56 -0.13
N TYR A 24 -20.22 -4.54 -0.85
CA TYR A 24 -20.17 -4.29 -2.30
C TYR A 24 -21.04 -5.27 -3.09
N TRP A 25 -20.93 -6.57 -2.82
CA TRP A 25 -21.66 -7.62 -3.55
C TRP A 25 -23.19 -7.46 -3.49
N SER A 26 -23.72 -7.11 -2.31
CA SER A 26 -25.17 -6.96 -2.12
C SER A 26 -25.74 -5.78 -2.93
N ARG A 27 -25.00 -4.68 -3.01
CA ARG A 27 -25.37 -3.49 -3.78
C ARG A 27 -25.21 -3.74 -5.27
N TYR A 28 -24.11 -4.38 -5.67
CA TYR A 28 -23.86 -4.73 -7.07
C TYR A 28 -24.94 -5.67 -7.61
N ARG A 29 -25.34 -6.69 -6.84
CA ARG A 29 -26.45 -7.58 -7.21
C ARG A 29 -27.76 -6.81 -7.41
N ALA A 30 -28.08 -5.85 -6.54
CA ALA A 30 -29.29 -5.03 -6.69
C ALA A 30 -29.25 -4.16 -7.96
N ILE A 31 -28.10 -3.53 -8.25
CA ILE A 31 -27.90 -2.74 -9.47
C ILE A 31 -28.08 -3.60 -10.72
N VAL A 32 -27.56 -4.84 -10.72
CA VAL A 32 -27.67 -5.74 -11.87
C VAL A 32 -29.10 -6.27 -12.05
N ILE A 33 -29.83 -6.56 -10.99
CA ILE A 33 -31.26 -6.93 -11.11
C ILE A 33 -32.06 -5.77 -11.70
N VAL A 34 -31.80 -4.54 -11.24
CA VAL A 34 -32.46 -3.34 -11.77
C VAL A 34 -32.11 -3.12 -13.26
N SER A 35 -30.85 -3.30 -13.65
CA SER A 35 -30.44 -3.15 -15.06
C SER A 35 -31.07 -4.21 -15.96
N VAL A 36 -31.19 -5.46 -15.50
CA VAL A 36 -31.90 -6.53 -16.24
C VAL A 36 -33.39 -6.21 -16.37
N CYS A 37 -34.04 -5.72 -15.31
CA CYS A 37 -35.43 -5.28 -15.39
C CYS A 37 -35.62 -4.14 -16.39
N LEU A 38 -34.71 -3.17 -16.41
CA LEU A 38 -34.75 -2.06 -17.36
C LEU A 38 -34.54 -2.53 -18.80
N MET A 39 -33.59 -3.43 -19.04
CA MET A 39 -33.35 -4.05 -20.35
C MET A 39 -34.57 -4.86 -20.82
N GLN A 40 -35.26 -5.55 -19.93
CA GLN A 40 -36.46 -6.29 -20.30
C GLN A 40 -37.61 -5.35 -20.70
N LEU A 41 -37.77 -4.21 -20.01
CA LEU A 41 -38.77 -3.20 -20.38
C LEU A 41 -38.51 -2.63 -21.78
N THR A 42 -37.25 -2.36 -22.14
CA THR A 42 -36.93 -1.86 -23.48
C THR A 42 -37.22 -2.90 -24.56
N ILE A 43 -36.90 -4.18 -24.33
CA ILE A 43 -37.24 -5.27 -25.26
C ILE A 43 -38.75 -5.38 -25.46
N ILE A 44 -39.54 -5.34 -24.38
CA ILE A 44 -41.01 -5.38 -24.47
C ILE A 44 -41.54 -4.21 -25.29
N CYS A 45 -41.04 -3.00 -25.05
CA CYS A 45 -41.43 -1.82 -25.83
C CYS A 45 -41.09 -1.95 -27.32
N ILE A 46 -39.91 -2.45 -27.66
CA ILE A 46 -39.47 -2.65 -29.05
C ILE A 46 -40.37 -3.69 -29.74
N VAL A 47 -40.61 -4.83 -29.10
CA VAL A 47 -41.45 -5.91 -29.66
C VAL A 47 -42.89 -5.43 -29.84
N ALA A 48 -43.46 -4.74 -28.84
CA ALA A 48 -44.79 -4.17 -28.93
C ALA A 48 -44.91 -3.14 -30.07
N MET A 49 -43.92 -2.26 -30.23
CA MET A 49 -43.88 -1.26 -31.29
C MET A 49 -43.75 -1.91 -32.68
N ALA A 50 -42.90 -2.92 -32.83
CA ALA A 50 -42.74 -3.67 -34.07
C ALA A 50 -44.04 -4.37 -34.49
N LEU A 51 -44.78 -4.94 -33.53
CA LEU A 51 -46.08 -5.56 -33.78
C LEU A 51 -47.13 -4.54 -34.23
N ILE A 52 -47.17 -3.35 -33.62
CA ILE A 52 -48.09 -2.27 -34.01
C ILE A 52 -47.79 -1.81 -35.45
N ILE A 53 -46.52 -1.60 -35.80
CA ILE A 53 -46.10 -1.21 -37.15
C ILE A 53 -46.42 -2.32 -38.16
N GLY A 54 -46.29 -3.58 -37.77
CA GLY A 54 -46.69 -4.76 -38.55
C GLY A 54 -48.20 -4.94 -38.71
N GLY A 55 -49.02 -4.03 -38.18
CA GLY A 55 -50.48 -4.04 -38.32
C GLY A 55 -51.24 -4.85 -37.26
N ALA A 56 -50.56 -5.34 -36.22
CA ALA A 56 -51.23 -6.03 -35.11
C ALA A 56 -51.98 -5.02 -34.23
N LYS A 57 -53.26 -5.30 -33.97
CA LYS A 57 -54.09 -4.45 -33.09
C LYS A 57 -53.90 -4.87 -31.63
N PRO A 58 -53.75 -3.93 -30.67
CA PRO A 58 -53.64 -4.24 -29.23
C PRO A 58 -54.86 -4.96 -28.64
N ALA A 59 -56.03 -4.83 -29.30
CA ALA A 59 -57.25 -5.55 -28.93
C ALA A 59 -57.27 -7.02 -29.37
N SER A 60 -56.31 -7.45 -30.19
CA SER A 60 -56.23 -8.84 -30.65
C SER A 60 -55.59 -9.74 -29.60
N MET A 61 -56.14 -10.94 -29.42
CA MET A 61 -55.59 -11.94 -28.50
C MET A 61 -54.17 -12.39 -28.91
N LEU A 62 -53.89 -12.44 -30.22
CA LEU A 62 -52.58 -12.80 -30.78
C LEU A 62 -51.47 -11.83 -30.37
N PHE A 63 -51.77 -10.53 -30.26
CA PHE A 63 -50.80 -9.52 -29.80
C PHE A 63 -50.29 -9.85 -28.39
N TRP A 64 -51.19 -10.10 -27.44
CA TRP A 64 -50.81 -10.43 -26.06
C TRP A 64 -50.11 -11.78 -25.94
N ILE A 65 -50.52 -12.78 -26.73
CA ILE A 65 -49.86 -14.10 -26.75
C ILE A 65 -48.39 -13.96 -27.18
N THR A 66 -48.12 -13.20 -28.25
CA THR A 66 -46.74 -13.02 -28.74
C THR A 66 -45.86 -12.25 -27.75
N VAL A 67 -46.38 -11.18 -27.14
CA VAL A 67 -45.66 -10.40 -26.12
C VAL A 67 -45.36 -11.25 -24.88
N CYS A 68 -46.35 -12.01 -24.38
CA CYS A 68 -46.16 -12.91 -23.24
C CYS A 68 -45.16 -14.03 -23.54
N ALA A 69 -45.27 -14.67 -24.71
CA ALA A 69 -44.36 -15.74 -25.13
C ALA A 69 -42.91 -15.22 -25.23
N THR A 70 -42.71 -14.03 -25.81
CA THR A 70 -41.38 -13.42 -25.98
C THR A 70 -40.77 -13.06 -24.62
N THR A 71 -41.57 -12.47 -23.72
CA THR A 71 -41.14 -12.10 -22.37
C THR A 71 -40.78 -13.34 -21.56
N LEU A 72 -41.61 -14.38 -21.63
CA LEU A 72 -41.39 -15.62 -20.89
C LEU A 72 -40.16 -16.38 -21.40
N ALA A 73 -39.79 -16.24 -22.68
CA ALA A 73 -38.57 -16.81 -23.22
C ALA A 73 -37.32 -15.96 -22.89
N SER A 74 -37.42 -14.64 -22.95
CA SER A 74 -36.25 -13.75 -22.80
C SER A 74 -35.82 -13.56 -21.34
N VAL A 75 -36.77 -13.46 -20.41
CA VAL A 75 -36.47 -13.19 -18.98
C VAL A 75 -35.63 -14.29 -18.34
N PRO A 76 -35.99 -15.59 -18.43
CA PRO A 76 -35.22 -16.66 -17.80
C PRO A 76 -33.83 -16.80 -18.41
N LEU A 77 -33.73 -16.68 -19.74
CA LEU A 77 -32.46 -16.78 -20.46
C LEU A 77 -31.50 -15.66 -20.05
N ASN A 78 -31.99 -14.42 -19.97
CA ASN A 78 -31.18 -13.27 -19.60
C ASN A 78 -30.75 -13.32 -18.12
N LEU A 79 -31.65 -13.77 -17.24
CA LEU A 79 -31.33 -14.00 -15.83
C LEU A 79 -30.27 -15.10 -15.66
N TYR A 80 -30.40 -16.19 -16.41
CA TYR A 80 -29.43 -17.29 -16.40
C TYR A 80 -28.04 -16.84 -16.86
N LEU A 81 -27.96 -16.12 -18.00
CA LEU A 81 -26.69 -15.59 -18.52
C LEU A 81 -26.03 -14.64 -17.51
N THR A 82 -26.82 -13.73 -16.96
CA THR A 82 -26.33 -12.74 -16.00
C THR A 82 -25.82 -13.41 -14.72
N MET A 83 -26.54 -14.41 -14.20
CA MET A 83 -26.08 -15.20 -13.05
C MET A 83 -24.78 -15.96 -13.34
N GLN A 84 -24.64 -16.52 -14.54
CA GLN A 84 -23.41 -17.21 -14.94
C GLN A 84 -22.20 -16.25 -15.01
N LEU A 85 -22.39 -15.03 -15.53
CA LEU A 85 -21.36 -13.98 -15.60
C LEU A 85 -20.97 -13.40 -14.23
N LEU A 86 -21.94 -13.37 -13.31
CA LEU A 86 -21.80 -12.79 -11.97
C LEU A 86 -21.07 -13.70 -10.98
N VAL A 87 -21.10 -15.02 -11.20
CA VAL A 87 -20.52 -16.01 -10.28
C VAL A 87 -19.00 -15.82 -10.07
N PRO A 88 -18.17 -15.66 -11.12
CA PRO A 88 -16.74 -15.39 -10.94
C PRO A 88 -16.47 -14.06 -10.20
N LEU A 89 -17.23 -13.01 -10.51
CA LEU A 89 -17.07 -11.70 -9.87
C LEU A 89 -17.42 -11.74 -8.38
N ARG A 90 -18.47 -12.47 -8.02
CA ARG A 90 -18.83 -12.74 -6.63
C ARG A 90 -17.68 -13.42 -5.90
N ASP A 91 -17.17 -14.49 -6.50
CA ASP A 91 -16.17 -15.34 -5.90
C ASP A 91 -14.84 -14.56 -5.71
N LEU A 92 -14.46 -13.73 -6.68
CA LEU A 92 -13.34 -12.78 -6.60
C LEU A 92 -13.55 -11.74 -5.48
N THR A 93 -14.74 -11.14 -5.39
CA THR A 93 -15.02 -10.14 -4.33
C THR A 93 -14.88 -10.77 -2.94
N ASN A 94 -15.34 -12.02 -2.77
CA ASN A 94 -15.22 -12.74 -1.51
C ASN A 94 -13.76 -13.10 -1.18
N THR A 95 -12.97 -13.53 -2.17
CA THR A 95 -11.54 -13.83 -1.93
C THR A 95 -10.73 -12.59 -1.61
N ILE A 96 -10.99 -11.47 -2.28
CA ILE A 96 -10.33 -10.18 -1.96
C ILE A 96 -10.73 -9.69 -0.57
N THR A 97 -12.01 -9.81 -0.20
CA THR A 97 -12.50 -9.42 1.14
C THR A 97 -11.78 -10.22 2.22
N ASN A 98 -11.61 -11.53 2.01
CA ASN A 98 -10.83 -12.39 2.91
C ASN A 98 -9.35 -12.01 2.95
N ALA A 99 -8.72 -11.77 1.79
CA ALA A 99 -7.33 -11.36 1.70
C ALA A 99 -7.05 -9.97 2.31
N ALA A 100 -8.08 -9.12 2.41
CA ALA A 100 -8.05 -7.83 3.10
C ALA A 100 -8.25 -7.95 4.62
N GLY A 101 -8.44 -9.16 5.17
CA GLY A 101 -8.64 -9.41 6.59
C GLY A 101 -10.09 -9.20 7.07
N GLU A 102 -11.04 -8.95 6.17
CA GLU A 102 -12.47 -8.86 6.50
C GLU A 102 -13.12 -10.25 6.39
N LYS A 103 -13.99 -10.63 7.35
CA LYS A 103 -14.74 -11.90 7.28
C LYS A 103 -15.75 -11.87 6.13
N PRO A 104 -15.62 -12.71 5.09
CA PRO A 104 -16.58 -12.78 3.99
C PRO A 104 -17.96 -13.22 4.49
N ARG A 105 -19.05 -12.74 3.87
CA ARG A 105 -20.43 -13.19 4.17
C ARG A 105 -20.78 -14.52 3.49
N LEU A 106 -20.00 -14.93 2.51
CA LEU A 106 -20.23 -16.10 1.66
C LEU A 106 -19.03 -17.04 1.78
N PRO A 107 -19.23 -18.35 1.60
CA PRO A 107 -18.13 -19.30 1.63
C PRO A 107 -17.10 -18.99 0.56
N LEU A 108 -15.83 -19.20 0.90
CA LEU A 108 -14.70 -19.03 0.00
C LEU A 108 -14.82 -19.97 -1.20
N ALA A 109 -14.53 -19.45 -2.39
CA ALA A 109 -14.58 -20.23 -3.62
C ALA A 109 -13.38 -21.17 -3.69
N ASN A 110 -13.64 -22.45 -3.98
CA ASN A 110 -12.58 -23.44 -4.18
C ASN A 110 -11.94 -23.25 -5.58
N PRO A 111 -10.61 -23.00 -5.65
CA PRO A 111 -9.88 -22.88 -6.92
C PRO A 111 -10.00 -24.11 -7.83
N ASN A 112 -10.15 -25.30 -7.27
CA ASN A 112 -10.16 -26.59 -7.98
C ASN A 112 -11.59 -27.04 -8.32
N THR A 113 -12.50 -26.10 -8.59
CA THR A 113 -13.82 -26.48 -9.10
C THR A 113 -13.73 -26.74 -10.61
N PRO A 114 -14.38 -27.79 -11.15
CA PRO A 114 -14.26 -28.16 -12.57
C PRO A 114 -14.57 -27.03 -13.57
N ARG A 115 -15.39 -26.05 -13.17
CA ARG A 115 -15.72 -24.87 -13.96
C ARG A 115 -14.58 -23.85 -14.07
N TYR A 116 -13.69 -23.79 -13.08
CA TYR A 116 -12.59 -22.82 -13.03
C TYR A 116 -11.26 -23.36 -13.53
N GLU A 117 -11.17 -24.68 -13.73
CA GLU A 117 -10.03 -25.36 -14.34
C GLU A 117 -9.97 -25.11 -15.85
N SER A 118 -11.11 -25.02 -16.55
CA SER A 118 -11.17 -24.80 -18.00
C SER A 118 -10.84 -23.36 -18.42
N ASP A 119 -11.21 -22.38 -17.59
CA ASP A 119 -11.18 -20.96 -17.96
C ASP A 119 -9.95 -20.24 -17.37
N GLY A 120 -9.09 -20.95 -16.63
CA GLY A 120 -7.89 -20.40 -15.98
C GLY A 120 -8.16 -19.55 -14.73
N PHE A 121 -9.42 -19.31 -14.39
CA PHE A 121 -9.83 -18.53 -13.21
C PHE A 121 -9.31 -19.14 -11.90
N GLY A 122 -9.11 -20.46 -11.83
CA GLY A 122 -8.50 -21.14 -10.69
C GLY A 122 -7.11 -20.61 -10.33
N ARG A 123 -6.29 -20.23 -11.34
CA ARG A 123 -4.96 -19.64 -11.12
C ARG A 123 -5.03 -18.26 -10.47
N PHE A 124 -6.05 -17.47 -10.83
CA PHE A 124 -6.26 -16.15 -10.26
C PHE A 124 -6.71 -16.24 -8.79
N LEU A 125 -7.63 -17.17 -8.48
CA LEU A 125 -8.01 -17.46 -7.09
C LEU A 125 -6.80 -17.94 -6.28
N GLN A 126 -6.00 -18.86 -6.85
CA GLN A 126 -4.80 -19.39 -6.21
C GLN A 126 -3.77 -18.30 -5.92
N TYR A 127 -3.51 -17.37 -6.85
CA TYR A 127 -2.62 -16.22 -6.61
C TYR A 127 -3.06 -15.35 -5.43
N ILE A 128 -4.37 -15.06 -5.31
CA ILE A 128 -4.92 -14.30 -4.18
C ILE A 128 -4.81 -15.09 -2.87
N TYR A 129 -5.06 -16.40 -2.91
CA TYR A 129 -4.88 -17.27 -1.75
C TYR A 129 -3.42 -17.38 -1.32
N ASP A 130 -2.48 -17.56 -2.23
CA ASP A 130 -1.05 -17.65 -1.92
C ASP A 130 -0.54 -16.32 -1.33
N GLY A 131 -0.97 -15.18 -1.90
CA GLY A 131 -0.64 -13.85 -1.39
C GLY A 131 -1.25 -13.52 -0.02
N SER A 132 -2.38 -14.14 0.36
CA SER A 132 -2.99 -13.99 1.69
C SER A 132 -2.51 -15.03 2.70
N ALA A 133 -2.27 -16.27 2.27
CA ALA A 133 -1.66 -17.33 3.08
C ALA A 133 -0.23 -16.97 3.52
N THR A 134 0.51 -16.21 2.70
CA THR A 134 1.82 -15.65 3.08
C THR A 134 1.70 -14.66 4.26
N LYS A 135 0.53 -14.05 4.48
CA LYS A 135 0.27 -13.17 5.64
C LYS A 135 -0.25 -13.92 6.88
N ASP A 136 -0.97 -15.03 6.68
CA ASP A 136 -1.68 -15.75 7.75
C ASP A 136 -1.02 -17.08 8.18
N ALA A 137 0.05 -17.53 7.53
CA ALA A 137 0.77 -18.71 7.99
C ALA A 137 1.53 -18.40 9.29
N PRO A 138 1.23 -19.06 10.42
CA PRO A 138 2.17 -19.09 11.53
C PRO A 138 3.39 -19.86 11.03
N SER A 139 4.55 -19.20 11.04
CA SER A 139 5.85 -19.74 10.68
C SER A 139 6.08 -21.07 11.37
N LYS A 140 5.87 -22.17 10.62
CA LYS A 140 6.34 -23.50 10.99
C LYS A 140 7.70 -23.70 10.35
N ASP A 141 8.71 -23.65 11.22
CA ASP A 141 10.12 -23.94 11.02
C ASP A 141 10.46 -24.78 9.79
N SER A 142 11.25 -24.21 8.86
CA SER A 142 12.62 -24.68 8.54
C SER A 142 13.13 -24.05 7.24
N ALA A 143 14.33 -23.48 7.32
CA ALA A 143 15.04 -22.61 6.37
C ALA A 143 14.67 -21.13 6.54
N ASP A 144 15.62 -20.35 7.07
CA ASP A 144 15.55 -18.89 7.25
C ASP A 144 14.73 -18.28 6.12
N SER A 145 13.56 -17.72 6.44
CA SER A 145 12.80 -17.00 5.43
C SER A 145 13.74 -15.98 4.80
N PRO A 146 13.71 -15.73 3.48
CA PRO A 146 14.61 -14.77 2.84
C PRO A 146 14.67 -13.42 3.56
N ASN A 147 13.58 -13.03 4.23
CA ASN A 147 13.47 -11.85 5.07
C ASN A 147 14.25 -11.96 6.39
N GLU A 148 14.22 -13.10 7.08
CA GLU A 148 15.04 -13.33 8.29
C GLU A 148 16.52 -13.40 7.96
N LEU A 149 16.89 -14.07 6.86
CA LEU A 149 18.27 -14.10 6.38
C LEU A 149 18.75 -12.68 6.02
N LEU A 150 17.93 -11.90 5.31
CA LEU A 150 18.24 -10.50 4.98
C LEU A 150 18.33 -9.63 6.24
N ALA A 151 17.41 -9.80 7.20
CA ALA A 151 17.44 -9.07 8.47
C ALA A 151 18.69 -9.41 9.28
N ALA A 152 19.09 -10.69 9.32
CA ALA A 152 20.32 -11.13 9.96
C ALA A 152 21.57 -10.57 9.24
N ALA A 153 21.58 -10.58 7.91
CA ALA A 153 22.67 -10.00 7.11
C ALA A 153 22.81 -8.49 7.34
N LEU A 154 21.70 -7.75 7.35
CA LEU A 154 21.68 -6.32 7.64
C LEU A 154 22.09 -6.01 9.09
N LYS A 155 21.76 -6.89 10.04
CA LYS A 155 22.16 -6.72 11.44
C LYS A 155 23.66 -6.96 11.67
N ASN A 156 24.26 -7.89 10.92
CA ASN A 156 25.66 -8.28 11.08
C ASN A 156 26.64 -7.51 10.19
N THR A 157 26.15 -6.69 9.25
CA THR A 157 27.04 -5.86 8.43
C THR A 157 27.64 -4.68 9.22
N ARG A 158 28.90 -4.33 8.90
CA ARG A 158 29.58 -3.14 9.45
C ARG A 158 29.05 -1.84 8.82
N ALA A 159 28.44 -1.91 7.64
CA ALA A 159 27.79 -0.76 7.04
C ALA A 159 26.50 -0.42 7.80
N GLY A 160 26.32 0.84 8.16
CA GLY A 160 25.04 1.33 8.65
C GLY A 160 24.05 1.42 7.50
N VAL A 161 22.85 0.90 7.69
CA VAL A 161 21.76 0.98 6.71
C VAL A 161 20.57 1.62 7.39
N ILE A 162 20.07 2.70 6.79
CA ILE A 162 19.01 3.53 7.34
C ILE A 162 17.96 3.72 6.24
N VAL A 163 16.70 3.47 6.55
CA VAL A 163 15.58 3.76 5.64
C VAL A 163 14.78 4.89 6.26
N MET A 164 14.49 5.91 5.45
CA MET A 164 13.76 7.10 5.90
C MET A 164 12.44 7.23 5.16
N ASN A 165 11.43 7.76 5.84
CA ASN A 165 10.17 8.13 5.22
C ASN A 165 10.37 9.44 4.44
N ALA A 166 10.12 9.41 3.14
CA ALA A 166 10.27 10.58 2.29
C ALA A 166 9.21 11.67 2.50
N LYS A 167 8.12 11.44 3.25
CA LYS A 167 7.21 12.54 3.63
C LYS A 167 7.82 13.40 4.72
N ASP A 168 8.20 12.75 5.83
CA ASP A 168 8.55 13.44 7.07
C ASP A 168 10.06 13.50 7.33
N GLY A 169 10.87 12.83 6.51
CA GLY A 169 12.33 12.71 6.72
C GLY A 169 12.69 11.92 7.97
N ARG A 170 11.77 11.14 8.54
CA ARG A 170 11.99 10.36 9.77
C ARG A 170 12.63 9.03 9.45
N VAL A 171 13.49 8.55 10.34
CA VAL A 171 14.07 7.20 10.26
C VAL A 171 12.98 6.17 10.57
N VAL A 172 12.75 5.24 9.65
CA VAL A 172 11.77 4.14 9.78
C VAL A 172 12.48 2.83 10.15
N PHE A 173 13.71 2.67 9.67
CA PHE A 173 14.55 1.53 9.97
C PHE A 173 16.00 1.99 10.09
N ALA A 174 16.72 1.39 11.04
CA ALA A 174 18.16 1.53 11.19
C ALA A 174 18.72 0.20 11.73
N ASN A 175 19.83 -0.28 11.16
CA ASN A 175 20.55 -1.42 11.72
C ASN A 175 21.47 -0.98 12.88
N LYS A 176 22.09 -1.96 13.57
CA LYS A 176 22.97 -1.70 14.72
C LYS A 176 24.18 -0.80 14.40
N SER A 177 24.68 -0.87 13.16
CA SER A 177 25.87 -0.15 12.72
C SER A 177 25.58 1.29 12.28
N ALA A 178 24.30 1.67 12.17
CA ALA A 178 23.90 3.00 11.77
C ALA A 178 24.17 4.06 12.87
N PRO A 179 24.63 5.27 12.50
CA PRO A 179 24.77 6.40 13.42
C PRO A 179 23.40 7.03 13.69
N VAL A 180 22.59 6.37 14.53
CA VAL A 180 21.30 6.89 14.99
C VAL A 180 21.27 7.00 16.50
N ARG A 181 20.62 8.05 17.00
CA ARG A 181 20.37 8.28 18.42
C ARG A 181 18.86 8.32 18.66
N GLN A 182 18.41 7.89 19.84
CA GLN A 182 17.03 8.12 20.25
C GLN A 182 16.87 9.57 20.74
N ASP A 183 15.94 10.31 20.13
CA ASP A 183 15.50 11.60 20.63
C ASP A 183 14.69 11.44 21.94
N THR A 184 14.41 12.55 22.62
CA THR A 184 13.58 12.72 23.82
C THR A 184 12.22 12.00 23.72
N ASN A 185 11.71 11.79 22.50
CA ASN A 185 10.46 11.09 22.22
C ASN A 185 10.62 9.61 21.85
N GLU A 186 11.79 9.02 22.13
CA GLU A 186 12.19 7.65 21.75
C GLU A 186 12.16 7.38 20.23
N GLN A 187 12.16 8.43 19.42
CA GLN A 187 12.20 8.32 17.97
C GLN A 187 13.65 8.23 17.48
N PRO A 188 13.96 7.34 16.52
CA PRO A 188 15.29 7.28 15.93
C PRO A 188 15.56 8.54 15.09
N GLU A 189 16.62 9.25 15.44
CA GLU A 189 17.14 10.41 14.74
C GLU A 189 18.56 10.14 14.24
N LEU A 190 18.90 10.70 13.09
CA LEU A 190 20.22 10.56 12.49
C LEU A 190 21.25 11.37 13.28
N GLU A 191 22.24 10.71 13.86
CA GLU A 191 23.35 11.35 14.57
C GLU A 191 24.47 11.65 13.57
N LEU A 192 24.27 12.60 12.66
CA LEU A 192 25.28 13.02 11.68
C LEU A 192 25.31 14.53 11.52
N ILE A 193 26.52 15.09 11.48
CA ILE A 193 26.78 16.52 11.34
C ILE A 193 27.20 16.78 9.90
N PHE A 194 26.24 17.23 9.08
CA PHE A 194 26.49 17.62 7.69
C PHE A 194 27.02 19.04 7.59
N ASN A 195 27.85 19.30 6.59
CA ASN A 195 28.28 20.66 6.27
C ASN A 195 27.09 21.53 5.85
N PRO A 196 27.08 22.83 6.20
CA PRO A 196 25.99 23.75 5.86
C PRO A 196 25.69 23.82 4.36
N GLU A 197 26.71 23.70 3.51
CA GLU A 197 26.59 23.78 2.05
C GLU A 197 26.08 22.48 1.39
N GLY A 198 25.62 21.52 2.17
CA GLY A 198 25.22 20.22 1.65
C GLY A 198 24.37 19.41 2.61
N LEU A 199 23.44 20.03 3.31
CA LEU A 199 22.57 19.32 4.25
C LEU A 199 21.76 18.22 3.55
N LEU A 200 21.58 17.09 4.25
CA LEU A 200 20.73 15.99 3.80
C LEU A 200 19.29 16.46 3.57
N SER A 201 18.77 17.31 4.46
CA SER A 201 17.42 17.88 4.38
C SER A 201 17.20 18.64 3.08
N ASP A 202 18.16 19.46 2.68
CA ASP A 202 18.06 20.33 1.52
C ASP A 202 18.14 19.53 0.23
N TRP A 203 19.03 18.53 0.21
CA TRP A 203 19.09 17.58 -0.90
C TRP A 203 17.79 16.79 -1.05
N LEU A 204 17.22 16.26 0.05
CA LEU A 204 15.94 15.58 0.01
C LEU A 204 14.80 16.49 -0.46
N ALA A 205 14.75 17.73 0.02
CA ALA A 205 13.76 18.71 -0.40
C ALA A 205 13.86 19.04 -1.90
N HIS A 206 15.07 19.07 -2.44
CA HIS A 206 15.31 19.21 -3.88
C HIS A 206 14.81 17.98 -4.65
N CYS A 207 15.25 16.77 -4.28
CA CYS A 207 14.87 15.52 -4.95
C CYS A 207 13.36 15.31 -5.03
N ARG A 208 12.61 15.64 -3.96
CA ARG A 208 11.13 15.54 -3.96
C ARG A 208 10.46 16.35 -5.07
N LYS A 209 11.06 17.50 -5.42
CA LYS A 209 10.53 18.43 -6.43
C LYS A 209 10.99 18.09 -7.83
N THR A 210 12.21 17.61 -8.00
CA THR A 210 12.88 17.59 -9.31
C THR A 210 13.22 16.19 -9.83
N ALA A 211 13.25 15.17 -8.99
CA ALA A 211 13.78 13.85 -9.34
C ALA A 211 12.78 12.71 -9.08
N VAL A 212 12.86 11.69 -9.93
CA VAL A 212 12.25 10.36 -9.67
C VAL A 212 13.29 9.44 -9.03
N HIS A 213 14.53 9.52 -9.52
CA HIS A 213 15.69 8.81 -9.00
C HIS A 213 16.81 9.82 -8.72
N ALA A 214 17.49 9.71 -7.59
CA ALA A 214 18.68 10.51 -7.29
C ALA A 214 19.59 9.81 -6.28
N GLU A 215 20.89 10.04 -6.44
CA GLU A 215 21.92 9.52 -5.55
C GLU A 215 22.90 10.62 -5.17
N LYS A 216 23.37 10.61 -3.92
CA LYS A 216 24.36 11.56 -3.42
C LYS A 216 25.25 10.91 -2.37
N THR A 217 26.54 11.21 -2.42
CA THR A 217 27.50 10.76 -1.42
C THR A 217 28.16 11.94 -0.74
N TRP A 218 28.24 11.87 0.59
CA TRP A 218 29.00 12.77 1.45
C TRP A 218 30.19 12.00 2.03
N TYR A 219 31.34 12.65 2.07
CA TYR A 219 32.56 12.11 2.63
C TYR A 219 32.91 12.81 3.94
N ARG A 220 33.59 12.11 4.85
CA ARG A 220 34.07 12.65 6.13
C ARG A 220 32.97 13.32 6.98
N VAL A 221 31.78 12.70 7.05
CA VAL A 221 30.67 13.20 7.88
C VAL A 221 30.83 12.64 9.30
N ALA A 222 31.08 13.51 10.28
CA ALA A 222 31.20 13.10 11.67
C ALA A 222 29.83 12.98 12.36
N ASN A 223 29.68 12.07 13.33
CA ASN A 223 28.50 12.05 14.21
C ASN A 223 28.60 13.06 15.36
N ARG A 224 29.82 13.44 15.75
CA ARG A 224 30.11 14.32 16.90
C ARG A 224 31.23 15.30 16.59
N ILE A 225 31.34 16.31 17.44
CA ILE A 225 32.40 17.32 17.37
C ILE A 225 33.77 16.73 17.67
N VAL A 226 34.82 17.42 17.23
CA VAL A 226 36.22 17.07 17.51
C VAL A 226 36.46 17.07 19.02
N GLY A 227 37.23 16.09 19.51
CA GLY A 227 37.54 15.91 20.93
C GLY A 227 36.57 15.02 21.72
N ASP A 228 35.45 14.60 21.14
CA ASP A 228 34.57 13.60 21.75
C ASP A 228 35.14 12.18 21.59
N THR A 229 35.19 11.40 22.67
CA THR A 229 35.76 10.04 22.67
C THR A 229 34.95 9.03 21.87
N GLU A 230 33.66 9.28 21.62
CA GLU A 230 32.82 8.42 20.76
C GLU A 230 32.58 9.04 19.38
N ARG A 231 33.42 10.00 18.97
CA ARG A 231 33.42 10.54 17.62
C ARG A 231 33.72 9.43 16.62
N ARG A 232 32.86 9.33 15.62
CA ARG A 232 33.00 8.46 14.45
C ARG A 232 32.80 9.28 13.19
N ILE A 233 33.53 8.92 12.14
CA ILE A 233 33.57 9.63 10.87
C ILE A 233 33.13 8.67 9.76
N PHE A 234 32.11 9.08 9.02
CA PHE A 234 31.42 8.23 8.05
C PHE A 234 31.55 8.76 6.63
N ASN A 235 31.55 7.84 5.67
CA ASN A 235 31.13 8.13 4.30
C ASN A 235 29.67 7.72 4.17
N VAL A 236 28.83 8.63 3.68
CA VAL A 236 27.38 8.49 3.67
C VAL A 236 26.90 8.54 2.23
N SER A 237 26.29 7.48 1.74
CA SER A 237 25.64 7.46 0.42
C SER A 237 24.14 7.39 0.62
N ALA A 238 23.39 8.33 0.04
CA ALA A 238 21.94 8.30 0.00
C ALA A 238 21.45 7.99 -1.41
N ASN A 239 20.40 7.17 -1.47
CA ASN A 239 19.63 6.88 -2.65
C ASN A 239 18.18 7.31 -2.41
N TYR A 240 17.58 7.97 -3.40
CA TYR A 240 16.20 8.42 -3.41
C TYR A 240 15.46 7.82 -4.60
N GLU A 241 14.35 7.14 -4.34
CA GLU A 241 13.51 6.48 -5.35
C GLU A 241 12.03 6.82 -5.09
N LYS A 242 11.47 7.71 -5.89
CA LYS A 242 10.11 8.24 -5.70
C LYS A 242 9.04 7.16 -5.89
N GLY A 243 8.19 6.96 -4.89
CA GLY A 243 7.11 5.97 -4.94
C GLY A 243 7.54 4.54 -4.58
N SER A 244 8.80 4.33 -4.21
CA SER A 244 9.27 3.07 -3.60
C SER A 244 8.72 2.92 -2.17
N ALA A 245 8.60 1.68 -1.67
CA ALA A 245 8.30 1.45 -0.25
C ALA A 245 9.44 1.94 0.68
N ALA A 246 10.67 1.98 0.16
CA ALA A 246 11.84 2.56 0.80
C ALA A 246 12.32 3.76 -0.04
N GLU A 247 11.57 4.87 0.03
CA GLU A 247 11.83 6.03 -0.83
C GLU A 247 13.21 6.68 -0.61
N VAL A 248 13.76 6.59 0.61
CA VAL A 248 15.09 7.10 0.94
C VAL A 248 15.87 6.02 1.68
N VAL A 249 17.03 5.63 1.14
CA VAL A 249 17.94 4.67 1.75
C VAL A 249 19.30 5.32 1.91
N LEU A 250 19.82 5.36 3.13
CA LEU A 250 21.18 5.77 3.43
C LEU A 250 22.02 4.56 3.80
N VAL A 251 23.23 4.55 3.27
CA VAL A 251 24.29 3.61 3.61
C VAL A 251 25.46 4.39 4.18
N THR A 252 25.87 4.08 5.41
CA THR A 252 26.96 4.75 6.10
C THR A 252 28.11 3.77 6.31
N PHE A 253 29.30 4.13 5.86
CA PHE A 253 30.51 3.36 6.09
C PHE A 253 31.37 4.07 7.13
N ASP A 254 31.59 3.40 8.26
CA ASP A 254 32.49 3.90 9.29
C ASP A 254 33.93 3.87 8.77
N ALA A 255 34.51 5.05 8.62
CA ALA A 255 35.87 5.29 8.16
C ALA A 255 36.70 6.03 9.22
N THR A 256 36.30 5.94 10.49
CA THR A 256 36.98 6.58 11.62
C THR A 256 38.45 6.17 11.69
N ASP A 257 38.74 4.87 11.54
CA ASP A 257 40.11 4.32 11.56
C ASP A 257 41.01 4.94 10.48
N LYS A 258 40.42 5.48 9.41
CA LYS A 258 41.15 6.15 8.32
C LYS A 258 41.27 7.65 8.56
N TYR A 259 40.19 8.30 8.95
CA TYR A 259 40.12 9.76 9.00
C TYR A 259 40.59 10.35 10.33
N GLN A 260 40.42 9.64 11.44
CA GLN A 260 40.82 10.15 12.77
C GLN A 260 42.34 10.36 12.88
N PRO A 261 43.23 9.45 12.44
CA PRO A 261 44.67 9.69 12.51
C PRO A 261 45.12 10.88 11.67
N GLU A 262 44.49 11.09 10.50
CA GLU A 262 44.78 12.23 9.64
C GLU A 262 44.36 13.56 10.31
N ASP A 263 43.23 13.59 11.01
CA ASP A 263 42.77 14.75 11.79
C ASP A 263 43.74 15.01 12.96
N ASP A 264 44.15 13.97 13.69
CA ASP A 264 45.06 14.06 14.84
C ASP A 264 46.46 14.55 14.44
N ASP A 265 46.99 14.11 13.30
CA ASP A 265 48.27 14.55 12.75
C ASP A 265 48.25 16.04 12.38
N LEU A 266 47.14 16.52 11.80
CA LEU A 266 46.96 17.93 11.48
C LEU A 266 46.91 18.79 12.75
N ASP A 267 46.22 18.31 13.78
CA ASP A 267 46.16 18.99 15.08
C ASP A 267 47.56 19.06 15.71
N PHE A 268 48.35 17.98 15.66
CA PHE A 268 49.74 18.00 16.15
C PHE A 268 50.61 19.02 15.42
N ILE A 269 50.52 19.11 14.09
CA ILE A 269 51.26 20.10 13.30
C ILE A 269 50.83 21.52 13.69
N ALA A 270 49.53 21.76 13.85
CA ALA A 270 49.01 23.05 14.26
C ALA A 270 49.50 23.45 15.66
N PHE A 271 49.51 22.52 16.62
CA PHE A 271 50.09 22.74 17.94
C PHE A 271 51.58 23.02 17.88
N ALA A 272 52.37 22.22 17.16
CA ALA A 272 53.81 22.44 17.03
C ALA A 272 54.13 23.82 16.40
N ALA A 273 53.35 24.24 15.40
CA ALA A 273 53.49 25.55 14.78
C ALA A 273 53.10 26.70 15.73
N HIS A 274 52.12 26.49 16.61
CA HIS A 274 51.69 27.47 17.61
C HIS A 274 52.71 27.61 18.74
N GLU A 275 53.27 26.49 19.22
CA GLU A 275 54.27 26.45 20.31
C GLU A 275 55.65 26.98 19.89
N LEU A 276 55.95 27.05 18.59
CA LEU A 276 57.20 27.62 18.07
C LEU A 276 57.17 29.15 17.93
N ARG A 277 56.04 29.80 18.20
CA ARG A 277 55.83 31.25 17.97
C ARG A 277 55.88 32.04 19.28
#